data_AF-A0A1L9VTB4-F1
#
_entry.id   AF-A0A1L9VTB4-F1
#
_cell.length_a   1.000
_cell.length_b   1.000
_cell.length_c   1.000
_cell.angle_alpha   90.00
_cell.angle_beta   90.00
_cell.angle_gamma   90.00
#
_symmetry.space_group_name_H-M   'P 1'
#
loop_
_entity.id
_entity.type
_entity.pdbx_description
1 polymer ?
#
loop_
_entity_poly.entity_id
_entity_poly.type
_entity_poly.pdbx_seq_one_letter_code
_entity_poly.pdbx_strand_id
1 'polypeptide(L)'
;MGMVVQPLTTSAMKIGRENGGNALNAAVEPQQCKYTVDAEMTYANSTRDVLFGTMKQWKNEENDERVLRAVFEFGDYLRETATKMGILLPFIFMNHATATQDPVASYGPKHIARLKDVSKKYYAQQVFQTFQGDGFLLRKV
;
A
#
# COMPACT_ATOMS: atom_id res chain seq x y z
N MET A 1 17.00 14.97 -5.96
CA MET A 1 15.88 14.04 -6.16
C MET A 1 16.45 12.64 -6.04
N GLY A 2 15.90 11.78 -5.19
CA GLY A 2 16.56 10.54 -4.76
C GLY A 2 15.55 9.41 -4.66
N MET A 3 15.78 8.34 -5.41
CA MET A 3 14.88 7.19 -5.48
C MET A 3 14.88 6.40 -4.15
N VAL A 4 13.71 6.21 -3.55
CA VAL A 4 13.54 5.38 -2.35
C VAL A 4 12.98 4.01 -2.75
N VAL A 5 13.86 3.04 -3.02
CA VAL A 5 13.44 1.69 -3.37
C VAL A 5 13.25 0.85 -2.11
N GLN A 6 12.02 0.38 -1.85
CA GLN A 6 11.70 -0.50 -0.71
C GLN A 6 11.11 -1.84 -1.16
N PRO A 7 11.88 -2.72 -1.83
CA PRO A 7 11.33 -3.87 -2.54
C PRO A 7 10.72 -4.92 -1.57
N LEU A 8 9.56 -5.48 -1.95
CA LEU A 8 9.06 -6.74 -1.41
C LEU A 8 9.34 -7.80 -2.46
N THR A 9 10.48 -8.48 -2.38
CA THR A 9 10.87 -9.45 -3.41
C THR A 9 10.02 -10.71 -3.31
N THR A 10 9.81 -11.40 -4.44
CA THR A 10 9.14 -12.71 -4.45
C THR A 10 9.80 -13.70 -3.49
N SER A 11 11.14 -13.67 -3.40
CA SER A 11 11.88 -14.52 -2.47
C SER A 11 11.55 -14.19 -1.01
N ALA A 12 11.50 -12.90 -0.64
CA ALA A 12 11.09 -12.49 0.70
C ALA A 12 9.63 -12.89 1.01
N MET A 13 8.73 -12.80 0.02
CA MET A 13 7.33 -13.22 0.19
C MET A 13 7.18 -14.75 0.33
N LYS A 14 7.96 -15.54 -0.42
CA LYS A 14 8.01 -17.00 -0.28
C LYS A 14 8.51 -17.41 1.10
N ILE A 15 9.70 -16.92 1.49
CA ILE A 15 10.32 -17.21 2.79
C ILE A 15 9.41 -16.76 3.93
N GLY A 16 8.83 -15.56 3.83
CA GLY A 16 7.86 -15.05 4.79
C GLY A 16 6.66 -15.98 4.95
N ARG A 17 6.08 -16.43 3.83
CA ARG A 17 4.93 -17.35 3.84
C ARG A 17 5.27 -18.71 4.46
N GLU A 18 6.45 -19.25 4.18
CA GLU A 18 6.92 -20.53 4.70
C GLU A 18 7.22 -20.49 6.21
N ASN A 19 7.82 -19.40 6.70
CA ASN A 19 8.35 -19.34 8.07
C ASN A 19 7.49 -18.51 9.05
N GLY A 20 6.72 -17.53 8.56
CA GLY A 20 5.89 -16.63 9.38
C GLY A 20 4.44 -16.49 8.89
N GLY A 21 4.10 -17.06 7.74
CA GLY A 21 2.83 -16.89 7.05
C GLY A 21 2.75 -15.58 6.25
N ASN A 22 1.55 -15.23 5.81
CA ASN A 22 1.30 -14.04 4.99
C ASN A 22 0.43 -13.04 5.76
N ALA A 23 1.02 -12.26 6.68
CA ALA A 23 0.23 -11.38 7.56
C ALA A 23 -0.56 -10.28 6.81
N LEU A 24 -0.04 -9.82 5.66
CA LEU A 24 -0.55 -8.66 4.93
C LEU A 24 -1.39 -9.04 3.69
N ASN A 25 -1.62 -10.32 3.44
CA ASN A 25 -2.20 -10.81 2.17
C ASN A 25 -1.40 -10.39 0.93
N ALA A 26 -0.09 -10.20 1.04
CA ALA A 26 0.73 -9.90 -0.13
C ALA A 26 0.72 -11.11 -1.08
N ALA A 27 0.47 -10.87 -2.37
CA ALA A 27 0.57 -11.92 -3.38
C ALA A 27 2.02 -12.42 -3.50
N VAL A 28 2.21 -13.70 -3.84
CA VAL A 28 3.54 -14.26 -4.15
C VAL A 28 3.69 -14.28 -5.67
N GLU A 29 3.76 -13.08 -6.23
CA GLU A 29 3.95 -12.84 -7.66
C GLU A 29 5.30 -12.15 -7.86
N PRO A 30 5.82 -12.00 -9.08
CA PRO A 30 7.07 -11.30 -9.34
C PRO A 30 6.96 -9.81 -8.99
N GLN A 31 7.07 -9.49 -7.70
CA GLN A 31 7.12 -8.15 -7.15
C GLN A 31 8.58 -7.71 -7.15
N GLN A 32 8.93 -6.81 -8.05
CA GLN A 32 10.15 -6.02 -7.94
C GLN A 32 9.77 -4.56 -7.70
N CYS A 33 10.31 -4.03 -6.61
CA CYS A 33 10.35 -2.61 -6.24
C CYS A 33 8.99 -1.92 -6.05
N LYS A 34 8.76 -1.47 -4.81
CA LYS A 34 7.76 -0.44 -4.53
C LYS A 34 8.16 0.81 -5.30
N TYR A 35 7.30 1.33 -6.18
CA TYR A 35 7.59 2.58 -6.87
C TYR A 35 7.23 3.73 -5.93
N THR A 36 8.26 4.37 -5.36
CA THR A 36 8.15 5.76 -4.92
C THR A 36 8.42 6.64 -6.14
N VAL A 37 7.40 7.29 -6.67
CA VAL A 37 7.52 8.21 -7.80
C VAL A 37 7.87 9.59 -7.27
N ASP A 38 9.17 9.85 -7.11
CA ASP A 38 9.75 11.07 -7.67
C ASP A 38 9.46 11.00 -9.18
N ALA A 39 8.89 12.06 -9.76
CA ALA A 39 8.44 12.03 -11.15
C ALA A 39 9.62 11.83 -12.12
N GLU A 40 9.86 10.58 -12.53
CA GLU A 40 10.55 10.22 -13.75
C GLU A 40 9.90 8.97 -14.35
N MET A 41 9.41 9.11 -15.58
CA MET A 41 8.66 8.10 -16.31
C MET A 41 9.64 7.31 -17.19
N THR A 42 10.06 6.12 -16.73
CA THR A 42 10.90 5.22 -17.53
C THR A 42 10.07 4.03 -18.00
N TYR A 43 9.86 3.94 -19.31
CA TYR A 43 9.29 2.76 -19.98
C TYR A 43 10.25 1.58 -19.84
N ALA A 44 9.92 0.60 -18.99
CA ALA A 44 10.63 -0.67 -18.93
C ALA A 44 9.80 -1.73 -19.67
N ASN A 45 10.29 -2.12 -20.86
CA ASN A 45 9.79 -3.22 -21.67
C ASN A 45 10.13 -4.54 -20.97
N SER A 46 9.33 -4.94 -19.97
CA SER A 46 9.36 -6.26 -19.36
C SER A 46 8.11 -6.42 -18.49
N THR A 47 7.13 -7.16 -18.99
CA THR A 47 6.04 -7.78 -18.21
C THR A 47 6.48 -8.14 -16.79
N ARG A 48 5.93 -7.47 -15.77
CA ARG A 48 5.75 -7.89 -14.35
C ARG A 48 5.22 -6.71 -13.49
N ASP A 49 4.39 -7.02 -12.49
CA ASP A 49 3.47 -6.11 -11.78
C ASP A 49 4.15 -4.89 -11.11
N VAL A 50 3.51 -3.72 -11.21
CA VAL A 50 4.03 -2.39 -10.83
C VAL A 50 3.21 -1.80 -9.67
N LEU A 51 3.85 -1.45 -8.54
CA LEU A 51 3.20 -0.75 -7.40
C LEU A 51 3.41 0.77 -7.50
N PHE A 52 2.37 1.59 -7.66
CA PHE A 52 2.48 3.04 -7.82
C PHE A 52 2.30 3.85 -6.52
N GLY A 53 3.20 4.80 -6.22
CA GLY A 53 3.07 5.79 -5.13
C GLY A 53 3.73 7.12 -5.50
N THR A 54 3.24 8.26 -5.03
CA THR A 54 3.66 9.59 -5.50
C THR A 54 4.30 10.46 -4.42
N MET A 55 5.55 10.90 -4.64
CA MET A 55 6.25 11.91 -3.84
C MET A 55 6.21 13.26 -4.57
N LYS A 56 5.57 14.27 -3.97
CA LYS A 56 5.34 15.57 -4.60
C LYS A 56 5.98 16.66 -3.77
N GLN A 57 6.68 17.56 -4.44
CA GLN A 57 7.30 18.73 -3.85
C GLN A 57 6.95 19.93 -4.71
N TRP A 58 6.44 20.98 -4.08
CA TRP A 58 6.19 22.27 -4.71
C TRP A 58 6.54 23.36 -3.71
N LYS A 59 6.84 24.56 -4.22
CA LYS A 59 7.42 25.64 -3.39
C LYS A 59 6.38 26.49 -2.66
N ASN A 60 5.22 26.70 -3.28
CA ASN A 60 4.22 27.65 -2.78
C ASN A 60 2.96 26.91 -2.36
N GLU A 61 2.53 27.11 -1.11
CA GLU A 61 1.34 26.49 -0.51
C GLU A 61 0.04 26.72 -1.31
N GLU A 62 -0.03 27.82 -2.08
CA GLU A 62 -1.15 28.10 -2.98
C GLU A 62 -1.40 26.99 -4.03
N ASN A 63 -0.41 26.12 -4.27
CA ASN A 63 -0.53 25.00 -5.19
C ASN A 63 -0.96 23.69 -4.52
N ASP A 64 -1.14 23.65 -3.20
CA ASP A 64 -1.45 22.42 -2.45
C ASP A 64 -2.63 21.66 -3.07
N GLU A 65 -3.77 22.33 -3.21
CA GLU A 65 -4.98 21.71 -3.76
C GLU A 65 -4.80 21.25 -5.20
N ARG A 66 -4.09 22.04 -6.01
CA ARG A 66 -3.85 21.74 -7.42
C ARG A 66 -2.97 20.50 -7.57
N VAL A 67 -1.91 20.40 -6.78
CA VAL A 67 -0.98 19.27 -6.84
C VAL A 67 -1.64 18.01 -6.27
N LEU A 68 -2.31 18.11 -5.12
CA LEU A 68 -3.03 16.98 -4.51
C LEU A 68 -4.10 16.43 -5.46
N ARG A 69 -4.87 17.30 -6.12
CA ARG A 69 -5.88 16.88 -7.11
C ARG A 69 -5.25 16.11 -8.26
N ALA A 70 -4.20 16.66 -8.88
CA ALA A 70 -3.54 16.01 -10.02
C ALA A 70 -2.98 14.63 -9.65
N VAL A 71 -2.48 14.48 -8.42
CA VAL A 71 -1.97 13.21 -7.90
C VAL A 71 -3.07 12.18 -7.73
N PHE A 72 -4.20 12.57 -7.13
CA PHE A 72 -5.33 11.66 -6.93
C PHE A 72 -5.96 11.25 -8.26
N GLU A 73 -6.21 12.20 -9.16
CA GLU A 73 -6.75 11.91 -10.50
C GLU A 73 -5.85 10.95 -11.28
N PHE A 74 -4.53 11.12 -11.20
CA PHE A 74 -3.59 10.21 -11.85
C PHE A 74 -3.57 8.82 -11.21
N GLY A 75 -3.63 8.74 -9.87
CA GLY A 75 -3.75 7.48 -9.16
C GLY A 75 -5.02 6.71 -9.53
N ASP A 76 -6.16 7.41 -9.63
CA ASP A 76 -7.45 6.84 -10.02
C ASP A 76 -7.42 6.35 -11.46
N TYR A 77 -6.85 7.14 -12.39
CA TYR A 77 -6.65 6.74 -13.77
C TYR A 77 -5.85 5.43 -13.90
N LEU A 78 -4.74 5.31 -13.15
CA LEU A 78 -3.91 4.10 -13.16
C LEU A 78 -4.68 2.89 -12.59
N ARG A 79 -5.42 3.10 -11.50
CA ARG A 79 -6.23 2.04 -10.89
C ARG A 79 -7.34 1.57 -11.82
N GLU A 80 -8.05 2.48 -12.47
CA GLU A 80 -9.10 2.16 -13.45
C GLU A 80 -8.51 1.41 -14.64
N THR A 81 -7.38 1.88 -15.17
CA THR A 81 -6.67 1.23 -16.28
C THR A 81 -6.25 -0.19 -15.93
N ALA A 82 -5.60 -0.39 -14.77
CA ALA A 82 -5.21 -1.71 -14.30
C ALA A 82 -6.40 -2.65 -14.06
N THR A 83 -7.53 -2.09 -13.59
CA THR A 83 -8.79 -2.83 -13.42
C THR A 83 -9.32 -3.32 -14.76
N LYS A 84 -9.39 -2.44 -15.77
CA LYS A 84 -9.83 -2.79 -17.14
C LYS A 84 -8.93 -3.83 -17.79
N MET A 85 -7.64 -3.80 -17.49
CA MET A 85 -6.65 -4.77 -17.98
C MET A 85 -6.66 -6.09 -17.19
N GLY A 86 -7.39 -6.20 -16.08
CA GLY A 86 -7.41 -7.40 -15.24
C GLY A 86 -6.11 -7.67 -14.47
N ILE A 87 -5.25 -6.66 -14.34
CA ILE A 87 -3.93 -6.76 -13.67
C ILE A 87 -3.87 -6.00 -12.34
N LEU A 88 -4.99 -5.41 -11.90
CA LEU A 88 -5.04 -4.70 -10.63
C LEU A 88 -4.87 -5.68 -9.47
N LEU A 89 -3.80 -5.51 -8.70
CA LEU A 89 -3.67 -6.10 -7.37
C LEU A 89 -4.46 -5.24 -6.36
N PRO A 90 -5.51 -5.77 -5.72
CA PRO A 90 -6.34 -5.01 -4.77
C PRO A 90 -5.67 -4.92 -3.39
N PHE A 91 -4.37 -4.63 -3.35
CA PHE A 91 -3.55 -4.51 -2.14
C PHE A 91 -3.02 -3.08 -2.02
N ILE A 92 -3.11 -2.50 -0.83
CA ILE A 92 -2.59 -1.16 -0.53
C ILE A 92 -1.54 -1.29 0.58
N PHE A 93 -0.35 -0.75 0.30
CA PHE A 93 0.76 -0.82 1.25
C PHE A 93 0.65 0.31 2.28
N MET A 94 0.33 -0.04 3.53
CA MET A 94 -0.01 0.89 4.61
C MET A 94 1.04 1.99 4.85
N ASN A 95 2.35 1.68 4.74
CA ASN A 95 3.39 2.68 5.00
C ASN A 95 3.42 3.84 3.99
N HIS A 96 2.73 3.71 2.86
CA HIS A 96 2.62 4.74 1.81
C HIS A 96 1.16 5.06 1.48
N ALA A 97 0.22 4.63 2.33
CA ALA A 97 -1.18 4.93 2.12
C ALA A 97 -1.49 6.39 2.48
N THR A 98 -2.31 7.05 1.67
CA THR A 98 -2.80 8.40 1.96
C THR A 98 -3.93 8.35 2.98
N ALA A 99 -4.26 9.49 3.60
CA ALA A 99 -5.36 9.58 4.55
C ALA A 99 -6.74 9.19 3.97
N THR A 100 -6.88 9.23 2.65
CA THR A 100 -8.09 8.86 1.90
C THR A 100 -8.21 7.37 1.58
N GLN A 101 -7.16 6.58 1.83
CA GLN A 101 -7.13 5.15 1.55
C GLN A 101 -7.40 4.33 2.80
N ASP A 102 -7.97 3.13 2.61
CA ASP A 102 -8.07 2.11 3.67
C ASP A 102 -7.15 0.91 3.37
N PRO A 103 -5.89 0.96 3.82
CA PRO A 103 -4.97 -0.15 3.60
C PRO A 103 -5.33 -1.41 4.37
N VAL A 104 -5.98 -1.31 5.53
CA VAL A 104 -6.29 -2.49 6.35
C VAL A 104 -7.38 -3.32 5.67
N ALA A 105 -8.39 -2.66 5.11
CA ALA A 105 -9.46 -3.32 4.35
C ALA A 105 -8.91 -4.11 3.14
N SER A 106 -7.83 -3.62 2.52
CA SER A 106 -7.21 -4.27 1.35
C SER A 106 -6.61 -5.66 1.65
N TYR A 107 -6.37 -6.01 2.92
CA TYR A 107 -5.79 -7.32 3.29
C TYR A 107 -6.79 -8.47 3.19
N GLY A 108 -8.09 -8.15 3.09
CA GLY A 108 -9.14 -9.13 2.95
C GLY A 108 -9.51 -9.85 4.25
N PRO A 109 -10.70 -10.47 4.29
CA PRO A 109 -11.37 -10.89 5.52
C PRO A 109 -10.57 -11.93 6.32
N LYS A 110 -9.94 -12.89 5.63
CA LYS A 110 -9.12 -13.93 6.27
C LYS A 110 -7.95 -13.34 7.07
N HIS A 111 -7.28 -12.34 6.52
CA HIS A 111 -6.10 -11.73 7.15
C HIS A 111 -6.51 -10.75 8.24
N ILE A 112 -7.58 -9.98 8.03
CA ILE A 112 -8.18 -9.12 9.06
C ILE A 112 -8.60 -9.96 10.28
N ALA A 113 -9.25 -11.11 10.07
CA ALA A 113 -9.63 -12.01 11.16
C ALA A 113 -8.40 -12.50 11.95
N ARG A 114 -7.36 -12.96 11.25
CA ARG A 114 -6.09 -13.35 11.89
C ARG A 114 -5.45 -12.20 12.67
N LEU A 115 -5.43 -10.99 12.13
CA LEU A 115 -4.91 -9.81 12.82
C LEU A 115 -5.71 -9.51 14.10
N LYS A 116 -7.05 -9.64 14.04
CA LYS A 116 -7.92 -9.47 15.20
C LYS A 116 -7.64 -10.52 16.27
N ASP A 117 -7.44 -11.78 15.89
CA ASP A 117 -7.11 -12.86 16.83
C ASP A 117 -5.74 -12.66 17.50
N VAL A 118 -4.72 -12.29 16.70
CA VAL A 118 -3.39 -11.94 17.23
C VAL A 118 -3.46 -10.75 18.17
N SER A 119 -4.22 -9.70 17.80
CA SER A 119 -4.45 -8.52 18.64
C SER A 119 -5.11 -8.90 19.98
N LYS A 120 -6.14 -9.75 19.97
CA LYS A 120 -6.77 -10.22 21.21
C LYS A 120 -5.82 -11.04 22.09
N LYS A 121 -5.00 -11.90 21.47
CA LYS A 121 -4.07 -12.78 22.19
C LYS A 121 -2.92 -12.04 22.86
N TYR A 122 -2.28 -11.12 22.14
CA TYR A 122 -1.06 -10.46 22.61
C TYR A 122 -1.30 -9.03 23.10
N TYR A 123 -2.48 -8.47 22.85
CA TYR A 123 -2.79 -7.08 23.10
C TYR A 123 -4.19 -6.86 23.68
N ALA A 124 -4.54 -7.61 24.72
CA ALA A 124 -5.89 -7.59 25.31
C ALA A 124 -6.38 -6.18 25.73
N GLN A 125 -5.48 -5.29 26.16
CA GLN A 125 -5.84 -3.94 26.61
C GLN A 125 -6.20 -2.97 25.47
N GLN A 126 -5.86 -3.28 24.21
CA GLN A 126 -6.24 -2.50 23.04
C GLN A 126 -5.90 -0.99 23.10
N VAL A 127 -4.93 -0.54 23.91
CA VAL A 127 -4.58 0.89 24.14
C VAL A 127 -4.44 1.72 22.84
N PHE A 128 -3.72 1.25 21.81
CA PHE A 128 -3.51 1.90 20.52
C PHE A 128 -4.71 1.75 19.59
N GLN A 129 -5.55 0.74 19.80
CA GLN A 129 -6.84 0.71 19.13
C GLN A 129 -7.80 1.69 19.79
N THR A 130 -7.73 1.94 21.10
CA THR A 130 -8.68 2.78 21.84
C THR A 130 -8.32 4.26 21.81
N PHE A 131 -7.09 4.59 22.20
CA PHE A 131 -6.62 5.95 22.45
C PHE A 131 -5.99 6.63 21.22
N GLN A 132 -5.66 5.87 20.18
CA GLN A 132 -5.31 6.48 18.90
C GLN A 132 -6.58 7.07 18.28
N GLY A 133 -6.62 8.40 18.15
CA GLY A 133 -7.81 9.13 17.69
C GLY A 133 -8.24 8.74 16.26
N ASP A 134 -7.28 8.53 15.36
CA ASP A 134 -7.55 8.27 13.95
C ASP A 134 -6.41 7.50 13.25
N GLY A 135 -6.54 7.26 11.94
CA GLY A 135 -5.63 6.51 11.09
C GLY A 135 -6.13 5.09 10.79
N PHE A 136 -5.19 4.23 10.42
CA PHE A 136 -5.42 2.86 9.95
C PHE A 136 -5.59 1.88 11.12
N LEU A 137 -6.73 1.98 11.80
CA LEU A 137 -7.02 1.17 12.99
C LEU A 137 -7.74 -0.13 12.63
N LEU A 138 -7.29 -1.25 13.19
CA LEU A 138 -7.91 -2.56 13.02
C LEU A 138 -9.35 -2.61 13.59
N ARG A 139 -9.69 -1.76 14.56
CA ARG A 139 -11.07 -1.64 15.09
C ARG A 139 -12.08 -1.05 14.09
N LYS A 140 -11.60 -0.39 13.03
CA LYS A 140 -12.46 0.27 12.02
C LYS A 140 -12.84 -0.67 10.87
N VAL A 141 -12.17 -1.82 10.78
CA VAL A 141 -12.41 -2.89 9.79
C VAL A 141 -12.83 -4.17 10.50
#